data_AF-A0A4Q5QJ93-F1
#
_entry.id   AF-A0A4Q5QJ93-F1
#
_cell.length_a   1.000
_cell.length_b   1.000
_cell.length_c   1.000
_cell.angle_alpha   90.00
_cell.angle_beta   90.00
_cell.angle_gamma   90.00
#
_symmetry.space_group_name_H-M   'P 1'
#
loop_
_entity.id
_entity.type
_entity.pdbx_description
1 polymer ?
#
loop_
_entity_poly.entity_id
_entity_poly.type
_entity_poly.pdbx_seq_one_letter_code
_entity_poly.pdbx_strand_id
1 'polypeptide(L)'
;MTTATTTANPGRARTARVTRSRRPVAIWLFVVCFMLLVMISLGGATRLTGSGLSIMEWAPIMGMIPPLSAAEWDRLYALYQQIPQYALINHGFGIDGFKSIFWLEWTHRLWGRLTGIVFLVPLLVFAVRGQISARLGIRFGVLFCLGALQGAVGWFMVASGFAAGSTAVSAYRLVMHLMLALTLYSAILWTALETWAPARIAVAAGTRRTLATLCATVALTIAAGGFVAGLKAGMIYNTFPLMG
;
A
#
# COMPACT_ATOMS: atom_id res chain seq x y z
N MET A 1 49.98 -21.69 -34.97
CA MET A 1 49.06 -20.84 -34.19
C MET A 1 47.64 -21.08 -34.67
N THR A 2 46.90 -21.95 -34.00
CA THR A 2 45.51 -22.28 -34.30
C THR A 2 44.61 -21.33 -33.51
N THR A 3 44.04 -20.33 -34.19
CA THR A 3 43.00 -19.45 -33.62
C THR A 3 41.70 -20.23 -33.49
N ALA A 4 41.36 -20.63 -32.26
CA ALA A 4 40.06 -21.21 -31.93
C ALA A 4 38.99 -20.12 -31.92
N THR A 5 38.20 -20.05 -33.00
CA THR A 5 37.00 -19.21 -33.06
C THR A 5 35.97 -19.76 -32.08
N THR A 6 35.81 -19.11 -30.94
CA THR A 6 34.75 -19.44 -29.96
C THR A 6 33.40 -19.09 -30.58
N THR A 7 32.71 -20.07 -31.16
CA THR A 7 31.33 -19.89 -31.62
C THR A 7 30.41 -19.70 -30.42
N ALA A 8 29.99 -18.46 -30.18
CA ALA A 8 29.04 -18.13 -29.12
C ALA A 8 27.72 -18.89 -29.36
N ASN A 9 27.30 -19.72 -28.40
CA ASN A 9 26.08 -20.52 -28.49
C ASN A 9 24.84 -19.61 -28.65
N PRO A 10 24.12 -19.66 -29.79
CA PRO A 10 22.99 -18.77 -30.06
C PRO A 10 21.83 -18.94 -29.07
N GLY A 11 21.70 -20.13 -28.45
CA GLY A 11 20.73 -20.38 -27.38
C GLY A 11 21.02 -19.59 -26.10
N ARG A 12 22.29 -19.36 -25.78
CA ARG A 12 22.72 -18.57 -24.61
C ARG A 12 22.51 -17.08 -24.87
N ALA A 13 22.78 -16.61 -26.09
CA ALA A 13 22.55 -15.22 -26.50
C ALA A 13 21.05 -14.86 -26.56
N ARG A 14 20.20 -15.76 -27.06
CA ARG A 14 18.73 -15.56 -27.08
C ARG A 14 18.14 -15.53 -25.67
N THR A 15 18.55 -16.45 -24.80
CA THR A 15 18.11 -16.47 -23.40
C THR A 15 18.58 -15.22 -22.65
N ALA A 16 19.83 -14.78 -22.86
CA ALA A 16 20.35 -13.54 -22.30
C ALA A 16 19.61 -12.28 -22.80
N ARG A 17 19.19 -12.24 -24.07
CA ARG A 17 18.41 -11.12 -24.64
C ARG A 17 16.99 -11.07 -24.06
N VAL A 18 16.33 -12.22 -23.90
CA VAL A 18 14.98 -12.32 -23.30
C VAL A 18 15.02 -11.94 -21.82
N THR A 19 16.02 -12.41 -21.05
CA THR A 19 16.15 -12.04 -19.63
C THR A 19 16.52 -10.56 -19.43
N ARG A 20 17.36 -9.98 -20.30
CA ARG A 20 17.68 -8.54 -20.28
C ARG A 20 16.45 -7.67 -20.55
N SER A 21 15.50 -8.13 -21.36
CA SER A 21 14.24 -7.41 -21.63
C SER A 21 13.28 -7.35 -20.44
N ARG A 22 13.37 -8.30 -19.49
CA ARG A 22 12.44 -8.40 -18.34
C ARG A 22 12.92 -7.68 -17.08
N ARG A 23 14.22 -7.42 -16.96
CA ARG A 23 14.78 -6.71 -15.79
C ARG A 23 14.15 -5.34 -15.54
N PRO A 24 13.93 -4.48 -16.55
CA PRO A 24 13.26 -3.20 -16.32
C PRO A 24 11.87 -3.34 -15.70
N VAL A 25 11.09 -4.33 -16.16
CA VAL A 25 9.75 -4.62 -15.63
C VAL A 25 9.84 -5.07 -14.16
N ALA A 26 10.78 -5.97 -13.84
CA ALA A 26 10.97 -6.42 -12.46
C ALA A 26 11.44 -5.30 -11.52
N ILE A 27 12.39 -4.46 -11.95
CA ILE A 27 12.87 -3.30 -11.17
C ILE A 27 11.70 -2.34 -10.89
N TRP A 28 10.89 -2.04 -11.90
CA TRP A 28 9.69 -1.23 -11.73
C TRP A 28 8.74 -1.83 -10.68
N LEU A 29 8.48 -3.13 -10.72
CA LEU A 29 7.64 -3.80 -9.72
C LEU A 29 8.25 -3.73 -8.31
N PHE A 30 9.58 -3.84 -8.16
CA PHE A 30 10.26 -3.65 -6.87
C PHE A 30 10.15 -2.20 -6.36
N VAL A 31 10.21 -1.21 -7.25
CA VAL A 31 9.93 0.19 -6.89
C VAL A 31 8.50 0.34 -6.37
N VAL A 32 7.51 -0.28 -7.04
CA VAL A 32 6.12 -0.29 -6.55
C VAL A 32 6.02 -0.97 -5.18
N CYS A 33 6.69 -2.10 -4.96
CA CYS A 33 6.73 -2.75 -3.64
C CYS A 33 7.29 -1.82 -2.56
N PHE A 34 8.40 -1.13 -2.85
CA PHE A 34 8.97 -0.15 -1.92
C PHE A 34 7.98 0.97 -1.60
N MET A 35 7.30 1.52 -2.61
CA MET A 35 6.27 2.54 -2.41
C MET A 35 5.10 2.01 -1.56
N LEU A 36 4.67 0.76 -1.76
CA LEU A 36 3.62 0.15 -0.93
C LEU A 36 4.07 -0.08 0.51
N LEU A 37 5.33 -0.42 0.75
CA LEU A 37 5.87 -0.53 2.11
C LEU A 37 5.80 0.84 2.82
N VAL A 38 6.24 1.91 2.15
CA VAL A 38 6.12 3.28 2.66
C VAL A 38 4.65 3.66 2.89
N MET A 39 3.75 3.28 1.97
CA MET A 39 2.31 3.52 2.10
C MET A 39 1.74 2.87 3.36
N ILE A 40 2.09 1.61 3.63
CA ILE A 40 1.64 0.87 4.82
C ILE A 40 2.17 1.55 6.10
N SER A 41 3.43 1.99 6.10
CA SER A 41 4.02 2.73 7.23
C SER A 41 3.33 4.08 7.47
N LEU A 42 3.06 4.86 6.41
CA LEU A 42 2.31 6.11 6.49
C LEU A 42 0.89 5.90 7.02
N GLY A 43 0.21 4.84 6.59
CA GLY A 43 -1.10 4.46 7.10
C GLY A 43 -1.07 4.11 8.59
N GLY A 44 -0.04 3.37 9.02
CA GLY A 44 0.22 3.08 10.44
C GLY A 44 0.42 4.36 11.26
N ALA A 45 1.27 5.28 10.78
CA ALA A 45 1.50 6.58 11.44
C ALA A 45 0.22 7.43 11.50
N THR A 46 -0.55 7.47 10.40
CA THR A 46 -1.84 8.18 10.33
C THR A 46 -2.83 7.66 11.38
N ARG A 47 -2.83 6.34 11.63
CA ARG A 47 -3.68 5.74 12.66
C ARG A 47 -3.17 6.01 14.08
N LEU A 48 -1.87 5.87 14.31
CA LEU A 48 -1.27 6.03 15.65
C LEU A 48 -1.34 7.49 16.14
N THR A 49 -1.23 8.46 15.24
CA THR A 49 -1.32 9.89 15.55
C THR A 49 -2.76 10.44 15.57
N GLY A 50 -3.76 9.62 15.20
CA GLY A 50 -5.14 10.07 15.10
C GLY A 50 -5.46 10.94 13.88
N SER A 51 -4.53 11.04 12.92
CA SER A 51 -4.64 11.93 11.76
C SER A 51 -5.66 11.49 10.71
N GLY A 52 -6.10 10.23 10.73
CA GLY A 52 -6.87 9.61 9.63
C GLY A 52 -8.30 10.10 9.37
N LEU A 53 -8.73 11.19 10.01
CA LEU A 53 -10.07 11.80 9.86
C LEU A 53 -10.01 13.31 9.57
N SER A 54 -8.83 13.86 9.35
CA SER A 54 -8.61 15.29 9.06
C SER A 54 -9.11 15.72 7.67
N ILE A 55 -9.24 14.79 6.71
CA ILE A 55 -9.69 15.09 5.33
C ILE A 55 -11.02 14.36 5.05
N MET A 56 -12.11 15.12 5.10
CA MET A 56 -13.47 14.60 4.86
C MET A 56 -13.81 14.44 3.38
N GLU A 57 -13.28 15.32 2.54
CA GLU A 57 -13.60 15.34 1.12
C GLU A 57 -12.87 14.25 0.37
N TRP A 58 -13.61 13.59 -0.52
CA TRP A 58 -13.01 12.69 -1.50
C TRP A 58 -12.73 13.47 -2.78
N ALA A 59 -11.51 14.02 -2.87
CA ALA A 59 -10.99 14.71 -4.06
C ALA A 59 -9.84 13.90 -4.70
N PRO A 60 -10.14 12.93 -5.60
CA PRO A 60 -9.12 12.05 -6.18
C PRO A 60 -8.04 12.80 -6.97
N ILE A 61 -8.42 13.85 -7.70
CA ILE A 61 -7.53 14.63 -8.56
C ILE A 61 -7.03 15.88 -7.83
N MET A 62 -7.94 16.82 -7.52
CA MET A 62 -7.56 18.13 -6.94
C MET A 62 -6.88 18.02 -5.58
N GLY A 63 -7.16 16.95 -4.81
CA GLY A 63 -6.51 16.69 -3.52
C GLY A 63 -5.03 16.29 -3.61
N MET A 64 -4.42 16.27 -4.80
CA MET A 64 -2.97 16.20 -4.97
C MET A 64 -2.27 17.52 -4.66
N ILE A 65 -2.98 18.64 -4.73
CA ILE A 65 -2.47 19.97 -4.41
C ILE A 65 -2.87 20.25 -2.96
N PRO A 66 -1.93 20.62 -2.07
CA PRO A 66 -2.28 20.99 -0.70
C PRO A 66 -2.99 22.36 -0.69
N PRO A 67 -3.65 22.74 0.41
CA PRO A 67 -4.25 24.06 0.54
C PRO A 67 -3.19 25.17 0.41
N LEU A 68 -3.37 26.09 -0.55
CA LEU A 68 -2.40 27.14 -0.87
C LEU A 68 -2.80 28.52 -0.34
N SER A 69 -3.99 28.67 0.23
CA SER A 69 -4.52 29.94 0.72
C SER A 69 -5.08 29.80 2.14
N ALA A 70 -5.10 30.91 2.89
CA ALA A 70 -5.72 30.95 4.21
C ALA A 70 -7.21 30.57 4.15
N ALA A 71 -7.93 31.09 3.15
CA ALA A 71 -9.35 30.78 2.95
C ALA A 71 -9.63 29.27 2.76
N GLU A 72 -8.77 28.55 2.04
CA GLU A 72 -8.93 27.11 1.86
C GLU A 72 -8.60 26.34 3.16
N TRP A 73 -7.60 26.79 3.92
CA TRP A 73 -7.34 26.23 5.24
C TRP A 73 -8.52 26.42 6.20
N ASP A 74 -9.11 27.61 6.22
CA ASP A 74 -10.28 27.91 7.05
C ASP A 74 -11.49 27.06 6.64
N ARG A 75 -11.72 26.88 5.33
CA ARG A 75 -12.80 26.02 4.80
C ARG A 75 -12.65 24.57 5.25
N LEU A 76 -11.45 23.99 5.09
CA LEU A 76 -11.18 22.60 5.48
C LEU A 76 -11.23 22.42 7.00
N TYR A 77 -10.76 23.41 7.75
CA TYR A 77 -10.87 23.38 9.21
C TYR A 77 -12.34 23.45 9.67
N ALA A 78 -13.15 24.31 9.04
CA ALA A 78 -14.59 24.39 9.31
C ALA A 78 -15.33 23.08 9.02
N LEU A 79 -14.89 22.30 8.02
CA LEU A 79 -15.40 20.93 7.80
C LEU A 79 -14.99 20.01 8.95
N TYR A 80 -13.70 20.02 9.32
CA TYR A 80 -13.19 19.21 10.43
C TYR A 80 -13.91 19.48 11.76
N GLN A 81 -14.29 20.74 12.01
CA GLN A 81 -15.04 21.11 13.21
C GLN A 81 -16.43 20.45 13.31
N GLN A 82 -16.97 19.92 12.21
CA GLN A 82 -18.28 19.28 12.17
C GLN A 82 -18.25 17.80 12.62
N ILE A 83 -17.07 17.18 12.76
CA ILE A 83 -16.98 15.74 13.09
C ILE A 83 -16.77 15.51 14.59
N PRO A 84 -17.18 14.35 15.13
CA PRO A 84 -17.05 14.09 16.56
C PRO A 84 -15.60 14.06 17.06
N GLN A 85 -14.63 13.73 16.20
CA GLN A 85 -13.21 13.77 16.59
C GLN A 85 -12.78 15.18 17.04
N TYR A 86 -13.24 16.23 16.37
CA TYR A 86 -12.99 17.60 16.82
C TYR A 86 -13.67 17.87 18.16
N ALA A 87 -14.98 17.62 18.25
CA ALA A 87 -15.77 17.93 19.44
C ALA A 87 -15.31 17.18 20.70
N LEU A 88 -14.90 15.91 20.56
CA LEU A 88 -14.62 15.01 21.69
C LEU A 88 -13.13 14.90 22.04
N ILE A 89 -12.22 15.13 21.08
CA ILE A 89 -10.78 14.90 21.27
C ILE A 89 -9.97 16.19 21.06
N ASN A 90 -10.25 16.94 19.99
CA ASN A 90 -9.41 18.05 19.54
C ASN A 90 -10.06 19.43 19.76
N HIS A 91 -10.98 19.53 20.71
CA HIS A 91 -11.71 20.77 20.97
C HIS A 91 -10.75 21.88 21.41
N GLY A 92 -10.74 22.99 20.67
CA GLY A 92 -9.93 24.16 21.01
C GLY A 92 -8.45 24.07 20.64
N PHE A 93 -7.97 23.02 19.96
CA PHE A 93 -6.56 22.91 19.56
C PHE A 93 -6.13 23.86 18.41
N GLY A 94 -7.08 24.60 17.84
CA GLY A 94 -6.86 25.61 16.80
C GLY A 94 -6.50 25.08 15.40
N ILE A 95 -6.33 26.01 14.47
CA ILE A 95 -5.99 25.72 13.05
C ILE A 95 -4.61 25.10 12.90
N ASP A 96 -3.66 25.44 13.78
CA ASP A 96 -2.31 24.87 13.75
C ASP A 96 -2.30 23.41 14.21
N GLY A 97 -3.12 23.08 15.21
CA GLY A 97 -3.40 21.69 15.59
C GLY A 97 -4.00 20.92 14.41
N PHE A 98 -4.98 21.50 13.70
CA PHE A 98 -5.56 20.90 12.51
C PHE A 98 -4.53 20.65 11.39
N LYS A 99 -3.67 21.63 11.09
CA LYS A 99 -2.59 21.47 10.09
C LYS A 99 -1.66 20.32 10.45
N SER A 100 -1.34 20.13 11.73
CA SER A 100 -0.43 19.07 12.18
C SER A 100 -0.93 17.66 11.82
N ILE A 101 -2.23 17.39 11.99
CA ILE A 101 -2.84 16.11 11.62
C ILE A 101 -3.13 16.03 10.11
N PHE A 102 -3.47 17.16 9.48
CA PHE A 102 -3.76 17.23 8.06
C PHE A 102 -2.58 16.77 7.20
N TRP A 103 -1.37 17.24 7.50
CA TRP A 103 -0.21 16.98 6.66
C TRP A 103 0.11 15.49 6.52
N LEU A 104 -0.04 14.72 7.61
CA LEU A 104 0.23 13.30 7.58
C LEU A 104 -0.82 12.56 6.75
N GLU A 105 -2.10 12.88 6.93
CA GLU A 105 -3.16 12.27 6.13
C GLU A 105 -3.07 12.65 4.65
N TRP A 106 -2.82 13.92 4.36
CA TRP A 106 -2.62 14.41 2.99
C TRP A 106 -1.43 13.69 2.33
N THR A 107 -0.31 13.56 3.03
CA THR A 107 0.89 12.86 2.53
C THR A 107 0.59 11.40 2.26
N HIS A 108 -0.11 10.71 3.16
CA HIS A 108 -0.53 9.33 2.97
C HIS A 108 -1.43 9.18 1.72
N ARG A 109 -2.41 10.08 1.54
CA ARG A 109 -3.30 10.09 0.36
C ARG A 109 -2.54 10.43 -0.94
N LEU A 110 -1.65 11.42 -0.91
CA LEU A 110 -0.82 11.79 -2.06
C LEU A 110 0.08 10.61 -2.48
N TRP A 111 0.74 9.97 -1.51
CA TRP A 111 1.60 8.82 -1.77
C TRP A 111 0.85 7.65 -2.43
N GLY A 112 -0.39 7.39 -2.01
CA GLY A 112 -1.26 6.43 -2.67
C GLY A 112 -1.53 6.76 -4.14
N ARG A 113 -1.81 8.04 -4.46
CA ARG A 113 -2.01 8.50 -5.84
C ARG A 113 -0.74 8.38 -6.68
N LEU A 114 0.40 8.80 -6.13
CA LEU A 114 1.70 8.67 -6.79
C LEU A 114 2.04 7.21 -7.06
N THR A 115 1.74 6.31 -6.13
CA THR A 115 1.92 4.86 -6.34
C THR A 115 1.06 4.36 -7.51
N GLY A 116 -0.18 4.83 -7.62
CA GLY A 116 -1.06 4.52 -8.76
C GLY A 116 -0.49 5.01 -10.10
N ILE A 117 0.07 6.22 -10.14
CA ILE A 117 0.72 6.79 -11.34
C ILE A 117 1.98 5.99 -11.69
N VAL A 118 2.84 5.72 -10.70
CA VAL A 118 4.08 4.93 -10.87
C VAL A 118 3.78 3.50 -11.28
N PHE A 119 2.59 2.96 -10.97
CA PHE A 119 2.15 1.69 -11.53
C PHE A 119 1.65 1.86 -12.97
N LEU A 120 0.70 2.76 -13.22
CA LEU A 120 0.00 2.86 -14.50
C LEU A 120 0.90 3.32 -15.65
N VAL A 121 1.73 4.35 -15.45
CA VAL A 121 2.52 4.94 -16.53
C VAL A 121 3.55 3.94 -17.10
N PRO A 122 4.41 3.29 -16.29
CA PRO A 122 5.32 2.28 -16.80
C PRO A 122 4.59 1.07 -17.39
N LEU A 123 3.46 0.65 -16.82
CA LEU A 123 2.63 -0.42 -17.39
C LEU A 123 2.25 -0.12 -18.85
N LEU A 124 1.72 1.09 -19.11
CA LEU A 124 1.35 1.51 -20.48
C LEU A 124 2.56 1.57 -21.40
N VAL A 125 3.69 2.14 -20.93
CA VAL A 125 4.93 2.22 -21.71
C VAL A 125 5.45 0.83 -22.08
N PHE A 126 5.47 -0.10 -21.13
CA PHE A 126 5.91 -1.47 -21.37
C PHE A 126 4.96 -2.25 -22.28
N ALA A 127 3.65 -1.99 -22.20
CA ALA A 127 2.65 -2.59 -23.07
C ALA A 127 2.83 -2.13 -24.53
N VAL A 128 2.93 -0.82 -24.76
CA VAL A 128 3.16 -0.23 -26.09
C VAL A 128 4.50 -0.69 -26.69
N ARG A 129 5.53 -0.87 -25.86
CA ARG A 129 6.84 -1.39 -26.29
C ARG A 129 6.88 -2.91 -26.50
N GLY A 130 5.76 -3.62 -26.31
CA GLY A 130 5.71 -5.08 -26.46
C GLY A 130 6.57 -5.85 -25.45
N GLN A 131 6.89 -5.24 -24.30
CA GLN A 131 7.74 -5.85 -23.26
C GLN A 131 6.94 -6.73 -22.29
N ILE A 132 5.61 -6.77 -22.45
CA ILE A 132 4.67 -7.51 -21.60
C ILE A 132 3.91 -8.51 -22.48
N SER A 133 3.89 -9.78 -22.08
CA SER A 133 3.06 -10.80 -22.74
C SER A 133 1.58 -10.62 -22.38
N ALA A 134 0.66 -11.05 -23.23
CA ALA A 134 -0.78 -10.92 -22.96
C ALA A 134 -1.20 -11.47 -21.58
N ARG A 135 -0.67 -12.64 -21.18
CA ARG A 135 -0.90 -13.23 -19.86
C ARG A 135 -0.43 -12.32 -18.72
N LEU A 136 0.76 -11.74 -18.86
CA LEU A 136 1.31 -10.84 -17.85
C LEU A 136 0.54 -9.50 -17.83
N GLY A 137 0.07 -9.04 -18.98
CA GLY A 137 -0.81 -7.87 -19.10
C GLY A 137 -2.13 -8.05 -18.36
N ILE A 138 -2.80 -9.21 -18.50
CA ILE A 138 -4.01 -9.53 -17.73
C ILE A 138 -3.72 -9.51 -16.23
N ARG A 139 -2.60 -10.12 -15.79
CA ARG A 139 -2.19 -10.09 -14.38
C ARG A 139 -1.98 -8.66 -13.88
N PHE A 140 -1.31 -7.79 -14.65
CA PHE A 140 -1.14 -6.39 -14.28
C PHE A 140 -2.46 -5.62 -14.23
N GLY A 141 -3.40 -5.91 -15.14
CA GLY A 141 -4.76 -5.38 -15.07
C GLY A 141 -5.48 -5.76 -13.78
N VAL A 142 -5.40 -7.03 -13.38
CA VAL A 142 -5.95 -7.50 -12.09
C VAL A 142 -5.29 -6.78 -10.91
N LEU A 143 -3.95 -6.65 -10.91
CA LEU A 143 -3.22 -5.94 -9.86
C LEU A 143 -3.60 -4.44 -9.79
N PHE A 144 -3.82 -3.80 -10.93
CA PHE A 144 -4.31 -2.43 -11.00
C PHE A 144 -5.71 -2.30 -10.40
N CYS A 145 -6.63 -3.20 -10.77
CA CYS A 145 -7.98 -3.23 -10.21
C CYS A 145 -7.97 -3.48 -8.69
N LEU A 146 -7.10 -4.36 -8.19
CA LEU A 146 -6.90 -4.56 -6.75
C LEU A 146 -6.34 -3.30 -6.06
N GLY A 147 -5.45 -2.55 -6.71
CA GLY A 147 -4.98 -1.25 -6.23
C GLY A 147 -6.10 -0.19 -6.18
N ALA A 148 -6.96 -0.14 -7.19
CA ALA A 148 -8.13 0.74 -7.19
C ALA A 148 -9.12 0.34 -6.07
N LEU A 149 -9.38 -0.96 -5.91
CA LEU A 149 -10.18 -1.49 -4.81
C LEU A 149 -9.57 -1.14 -3.46
N GLN A 150 -8.25 -1.19 -3.31
CA GLN A 150 -7.55 -0.77 -2.10
C GLN A 150 -7.88 0.69 -1.76
N GLY A 151 -7.85 1.60 -2.74
CA GLY A 151 -8.27 2.98 -2.57
C GLY A 151 -9.73 3.13 -2.15
N ALA A 152 -10.64 2.37 -2.78
CA ALA A 152 -12.07 2.36 -2.44
C ALA A 152 -12.33 1.85 -1.01
N VAL A 153 -11.65 0.78 -0.59
CA VAL A 153 -11.71 0.26 0.78
C VAL A 153 -11.14 1.28 1.77
N GLY A 154 -10.08 2.00 1.41
CA GLY A 154 -9.53 3.09 2.22
C GLY A 154 -10.53 4.23 2.45
N TRP A 155 -11.23 4.66 1.39
CA TRP A 155 -12.32 5.63 1.49
C TRP A 155 -13.47 5.10 2.37
N PHE A 156 -13.92 3.86 2.14
CA PHE A 156 -14.96 3.21 2.94
C PHE A 156 -14.56 3.11 4.43
N MET A 157 -13.28 2.84 4.72
CA MET A 157 -12.74 2.85 6.07
C MET A 157 -12.86 4.23 6.72
N VAL A 158 -12.38 5.28 6.07
CA VAL A 158 -12.42 6.66 6.59
C VAL A 158 -13.86 7.12 6.85
N ALA A 159 -14.78 6.80 5.93
CA ALA A 159 -16.19 7.16 6.07
C ALA A 159 -16.84 6.65 7.38
N SER A 160 -16.34 5.55 7.96
CA SER A 160 -16.85 5.06 9.25
C SER A 160 -16.51 5.97 10.44
N GLY A 161 -15.46 6.77 10.35
CA GLY A 161 -15.03 7.66 11.43
C GLY A 161 -15.83 8.96 11.52
N PHE A 162 -16.70 9.24 10.54
CA PHE A 162 -17.58 10.42 10.55
C PHE A 162 -18.96 10.15 11.17
N ALA A 163 -19.26 8.90 11.54
CA ALA A 163 -20.50 8.55 12.22
C ALA A 163 -20.59 9.21 13.61
N ALA A 164 -21.81 9.55 14.04
CA ALA A 164 -22.05 10.15 15.35
C ALA A 164 -21.46 9.29 16.48
N GLY A 165 -20.77 9.94 17.44
CA GLY A 165 -20.09 9.27 18.55
C GLY A 165 -18.77 8.55 18.18
N SER A 166 -18.35 8.56 16.91
CA SER A 166 -17.10 7.95 16.47
C SER A 166 -15.94 8.96 16.43
N THR A 167 -14.80 8.61 17.02
CA THR A 167 -13.58 9.43 17.00
C THR A 167 -12.43 8.79 16.22
N ALA A 168 -12.68 7.62 15.62
CA ALA A 168 -11.71 6.84 14.86
C ALA A 168 -12.42 5.96 13.82
N VAL A 169 -11.66 5.46 12.84
CA VAL A 169 -12.18 4.48 11.89
C VAL A 169 -12.51 3.15 12.56
N SER A 170 -13.50 2.43 12.03
CA SER A 170 -13.84 1.07 12.46
C SER A 170 -12.64 0.13 12.36
N ALA A 171 -12.34 -0.60 13.44
CA ALA A 171 -11.25 -1.57 13.47
C ALA A 171 -11.42 -2.67 12.40
N TYR A 172 -12.65 -3.09 12.12
CA TYR A 172 -12.94 -4.07 11.06
C TYR A 172 -12.57 -3.56 9.68
N ARG A 173 -12.93 -2.29 9.36
CA ARG A 173 -12.60 -1.68 8.06
C ARG A 173 -11.10 -1.41 7.94
N LEU A 174 -10.45 -1.05 9.05
CA LEU A 174 -8.99 -0.89 9.13
C LEU A 174 -8.25 -2.20 8.84
N VAL A 175 -8.63 -3.29 9.50
CA VAL A 175 -7.99 -4.61 9.29
C VAL A 175 -8.27 -5.11 7.87
N MET A 176 -9.49 -4.94 7.35
CA MET A 176 -9.81 -5.27 5.96
C MET A 176 -8.90 -4.51 4.97
N HIS A 177 -8.73 -3.20 5.17
CA HIS A 177 -7.84 -2.38 4.34
C HIS A 177 -6.38 -2.82 4.43
N LEU A 178 -5.88 -3.11 5.64
CA LEU A 178 -4.50 -3.59 5.85
C LEU A 178 -4.26 -4.96 5.19
N MET A 179 -5.18 -5.91 5.37
CA MET A 179 -5.04 -7.25 4.80
C MET A 179 -5.09 -7.22 3.27
N LEU A 180 -5.96 -6.40 2.69
CA LEU A 180 -5.99 -6.20 1.23
C LEU A 180 -4.68 -5.55 0.73
N ALA A 181 -4.11 -4.59 1.47
CA ALA A 181 -2.80 -3.99 1.15
C ALA A 181 -1.69 -5.05 1.12
N LEU A 182 -1.66 -5.93 2.11
CA LEU A 182 -0.65 -6.99 2.23
C LEU A 182 -0.82 -8.06 1.16
N THR A 183 -2.06 -8.42 0.81
CA THR A 183 -2.34 -9.30 -0.32
C THR A 183 -1.84 -8.69 -1.63
N LEU A 184 -2.14 -7.40 -1.88
CA LEU A 184 -1.66 -6.69 -3.06
C LEU A 184 -0.13 -6.60 -3.11
N TYR A 185 0.51 -6.21 -2.00
CA TYR A 185 1.96 -6.17 -1.87
C TYR A 185 2.58 -7.54 -2.17
N SER A 186 2.06 -8.61 -1.57
CA SER A 186 2.55 -9.97 -1.77
C SER A 186 2.41 -10.43 -3.22
N ALA A 187 1.30 -10.10 -3.87
CA ALA A 187 1.05 -10.46 -5.27
C ALA A 187 1.98 -9.69 -6.24
N ILE A 188 2.25 -8.41 -5.97
CA ILE A 188 3.21 -7.62 -6.76
C ILE A 188 4.63 -8.13 -6.52
N LEU A 189 5.03 -8.39 -5.27
CA LEU A 189 6.35 -8.92 -4.93
C LEU A 189 6.58 -10.29 -5.58
N TRP A 190 5.60 -11.18 -5.49
CA TRP A 190 5.63 -12.47 -6.18
C TRP A 190 5.84 -12.29 -7.69
N THR A 191 5.10 -11.36 -8.30
CA THR A 191 5.22 -11.06 -9.74
C THR A 191 6.59 -10.45 -10.08
N ALA A 192 7.15 -9.61 -9.21
CA ALA A 192 8.49 -9.04 -9.37
C ALA A 192 9.57 -10.12 -9.35
N LEU A 193 9.51 -11.03 -8.36
CA LEU A 193 10.43 -12.15 -8.21
C LEU A 193 10.35 -13.11 -9.40
N GLU A 194 9.14 -13.49 -9.84
CA GLU A 194 8.92 -14.34 -11.01
C GLU A 194 9.45 -13.69 -12.30
N THR A 195 9.29 -12.37 -12.43
CA THR A 195 9.78 -11.60 -13.58
C THR A 195 11.31 -11.45 -13.56
N TRP A 196 11.91 -11.32 -12.37
CA TRP A 196 13.36 -11.18 -12.17
C TRP A 196 14.11 -12.48 -12.46
N ALA A 197 13.64 -13.60 -11.89
CA ALA A 197 14.27 -14.90 -12.01
C ALA A 197 13.19 -16.01 -12.16
N PRO A 198 12.82 -16.39 -13.40
CA PRO A 198 11.73 -17.34 -13.64
C PRO A 198 12.07 -18.81 -13.30
N ALA A 199 13.15 -19.06 -12.54
CA ALA A 199 13.58 -20.41 -12.19
C ALA A 199 12.56 -21.05 -11.21
N ARG A 200 12.02 -22.20 -11.61
CA ARG A 200 11.17 -23.01 -10.73
C ARG A 200 12.07 -23.89 -9.86
N ILE A 201 12.05 -23.66 -8.56
CA ILE A 201 12.71 -24.52 -7.59
C ILE A 201 11.72 -25.63 -7.22
N ALA A 202 12.15 -26.89 -7.31
CA ALA A 202 11.38 -28.01 -6.79
C ALA A 202 11.39 -27.94 -5.26
N VAL A 203 10.21 -27.82 -4.65
CA VAL A 203 10.03 -27.75 -3.19
C VAL A 203 9.23 -28.96 -2.75
N ALA A 204 9.76 -29.71 -1.78
CA ALA A 204 9.08 -30.87 -1.21
C ALA A 204 7.70 -30.48 -0.64
N ALA A 205 6.72 -31.38 -0.74
CA ALA A 205 5.35 -31.12 -0.30
C ALA A 205 5.27 -30.73 1.19
N GLY A 206 6.04 -31.40 2.05
CA GLY A 206 6.14 -31.07 3.48
C GLY A 206 6.62 -29.62 3.71
N THR A 207 7.70 -29.22 3.04
CA THR A 207 8.25 -27.85 3.11
C THR A 207 7.23 -26.81 2.63
N ARG A 208 6.52 -27.09 1.52
CA ARG A 208 5.46 -26.20 1.00
C ARG A 208 4.34 -26.00 2.02
N ARG A 209 3.90 -27.08 2.68
CA ARG A 209 2.87 -27.01 3.71
C ARG A 209 3.34 -26.17 4.91
N THR A 210 4.57 -26.41 5.38
CA THR A 210 5.14 -25.63 6.49
C THR A 210 5.23 -24.14 6.16
N LEU A 211 5.70 -23.78 4.97
CA LEU A 211 5.78 -22.38 4.53
C LEU A 211 4.38 -21.74 4.42
N ALA A 212 3.41 -22.47 3.88
CA ALA A 212 2.03 -21.98 3.79
C ALA A 212 1.42 -21.74 5.18
N THR A 213 1.62 -22.67 6.13
CA THR A 213 1.18 -22.50 7.52
C THR A 213 1.86 -21.31 8.17
N LEU A 214 3.18 -21.14 7.99
CA LEU A 214 3.90 -19.99 8.54
C LEU A 214 3.35 -18.67 7.98
N CYS A 215 3.13 -18.57 6.67
CA CYS A 215 2.52 -17.39 6.05
C CYS A 215 1.13 -17.11 6.61
N ALA A 216 0.31 -18.14 6.82
CA ALA A 216 -1.02 -17.99 7.42
C ALA A 216 -0.93 -17.48 8.87
N THR A 217 -0.03 -18.04 9.69
CA THR A 217 0.20 -17.59 11.06
C THR A 217 0.67 -16.13 11.11
N VAL A 218 1.59 -15.73 10.21
CA VAL A 218 2.03 -14.32 10.10
C VAL A 218 0.85 -13.41 9.73
N ALA A 219 0.04 -13.80 8.73
CA ALA A 219 -1.12 -13.03 8.33
C ALA A 219 -2.15 -12.88 9.47
N LEU A 220 -2.42 -13.95 10.21
CA LEU A 220 -3.29 -13.92 11.39
C LEU A 220 -2.73 -13.03 12.50
N THR A 221 -1.42 -13.08 12.73
CA THR A 221 -0.74 -12.24 13.73
C THR A 221 -0.85 -10.76 13.36
N ILE A 222 -0.66 -10.42 12.07
CA ILE A 222 -0.82 -9.04 11.59
C ILE A 222 -2.28 -8.58 11.73
N ALA A 223 -3.25 -9.44 11.39
CA ALA A 223 -4.67 -9.13 11.55
C ALA A 223 -5.03 -8.87 13.03
N ALA A 224 -4.55 -9.73 13.94
CA ALA A 224 -4.73 -9.57 15.38
C ALA A 224 -4.10 -8.24 15.88
N GLY A 225 -2.87 -7.93 15.46
CA GLY A 225 -2.21 -6.66 15.76
C GLY A 225 -2.99 -5.45 15.21
N GLY A 226 -3.56 -5.56 14.02
CA GLY A 226 -4.43 -4.54 13.45
C GLY A 226 -5.70 -4.29 14.27
N PHE A 227 -6.31 -5.35 14.82
CA PHE A 227 -7.44 -5.21 15.76
C PHE A 227 -7.01 -4.56 17.08
N VAL A 228 -5.90 -4.99 17.66
CA VAL A 228 -5.35 -4.39 18.91
C VAL A 228 -5.09 -2.90 18.72
N ALA A 229 -4.45 -2.52 17.61
CA ALA A 229 -4.21 -1.12 17.27
C ALA A 229 -5.52 -0.37 17.01
N GLY A 230 -6.44 -0.95 16.24
CA GLY A 230 -7.74 -0.39 15.89
C GLY A 230 -8.62 -0.10 17.12
N LEU A 231 -8.64 -1.01 18.08
CA LEU A 231 -9.40 -0.92 19.34
C LEU A 231 -8.67 -0.13 20.43
N LYS A 232 -7.42 0.31 20.19
CA LYS A 232 -6.54 0.91 21.21
C LYS A 232 -6.30 -0.02 22.42
N ALA A 233 -6.47 -1.33 22.26
CA ALA A 233 -6.37 -2.31 23.35
C ALA A 233 -4.93 -2.46 23.88
N GLY A 234 -3.92 -2.10 23.09
CA GLY A 234 -2.51 -2.12 23.50
C GLY A 234 -2.15 -1.13 24.60
N MET A 235 -3.05 -0.21 24.98
CA MET A 235 -2.85 0.73 26.10
C MET A 235 -3.38 0.20 27.44
N ILE A 236 -4.07 -0.95 27.44
CA ILE A 236 -4.73 -1.51 28.63
C ILE A 236 -3.75 -2.33 29.48
N TYR A 237 -2.93 -3.18 28.84
CA TYR A 237 -1.92 -4.01 29.51
C TYR A 237 -0.55 -3.77 28.87
N ASN A 238 0.35 -3.16 29.65
CA ASN A 238 1.69 -2.75 29.19
C ASN A 238 2.81 -3.66 29.72
N THR A 239 2.47 -4.83 30.24
CA THR A 239 3.42 -5.85 30.70
C THR A 239 3.51 -6.99 29.68
N PHE A 240 4.65 -7.68 29.65
CA PHE A 240 4.88 -8.85 28.79
C PHE A 240 5.70 -9.88 29.57
N PRO A 241 5.40 -11.19 29.48
CA PRO A 241 4.34 -11.83 28.68
C PRO A 241 2.95 -11.86 29.35
N LEU A 242 2.81 -11.38 30.58
CA LEU A 242 1.56 -11.37 31.34
C LEU A 242 0.70 -10.15 30.97
N MET A 243 -0.62 -10.26 31.10
CA MET A 243 -1.56 -9.14 30.90
C MET A 243 -2.04 -8.58 32.24
N GLY A 244 -1.13 -7.92 32.95
CA GLY A 244 -1.35 -7.44 34.33
C GLY A 244 -0.70 -8.32 35.38
#